data_AF-A0A257X0I2-F1
#
_entry.id   AF-A0A257X0I2-F1
#
_cell.length_a   1.000
_cell.length_b   1.000
_cell.length_c   1.000
_cell.angle_alpha   90.00
_cell.angle_beta   90.00
_cell.angle_gamma   90.00
#
_symmetry.space_group_name_H-M   'P 1'
#
loop_
_entity.id
_entity.type
_entity.pdbx_description
1 polymer ?
#
loop_
_entity_poly.entity_id
_entity_poly.type
_entity_poly.pdbx_seq_one_letter_code
_entity_poly.pdbx_strand_id
1 'polypeptide(L)'
;MSAPDSDLWNEDLAPTGEAQRTWRWWHYAALWLGMVICVPAYMLASGLIEQGMSAGQAVATVLLGNLIVLVPMLLIGHAGARHGVPYAVLARASFGWKGARIPAVARAVVACGWYGIQTWIGGGALLTLLGVIMGRSLVGAPIPLLGIGVGQLLAFLAFWGIQLLFVTKGLTAVRRLETWTAPIKLVICALMVWWAMDKAGGLGPIFHQPSAFVDGGPKAGQFWSVFVPALTAMVGFWAT
;
A
#
# COMPACT_ATOMS: atom_id res chain seq x y z
N MET A 1 -39.35 -14.30 -14.67
CA MET A 1 -38.31 -13.79 -13.74
C MET A 1 -38.94 -12.68 -12.94
N SER A 2 -39.02 -12.82 -11.61
CA SER A 2 -39.44 -11.73 -10.73
C SER A 2 -38.47 -10.55 -10.92
N ALA A 3 -39.01 -9.33 -10.87
CA ALA A 3 -38.18 -8.13 -10.90
C ALA A 3 -37.12 -8.22 -9.79
N PRO A 4 -35.84 -7.91 -10.07
CA PRO A 4 -34.81 -7.91 -9.05
C PRO A 4 -35.18 -6.93 -7.94
N ASP A 5 -35.04 -7.37 -6.70
CA ASP A 5 -35.29 -6.53 -5.52
C ASP A 5 -34.36 -5.31 -5.56
N SER A 6 -34.95 -4.11 -5.61
CA SER A 6 -34.23 -2.84 -5.74
C SER A 6 -33.28 -2.58 -4.57
N ASP A 7 -33.50 -3.20 -3.42
CA ASP A 7 -32.63 -3.07 -2.24
C ASP A 7 -31.35 -3.93 -2.35
N LEU A 8 -31.35 -4.94 -3.22
CA LEU A 8 -30.28 -5.94 -3.30
C LEU A 8 -29.50 -5.93 -4.61
N TRP A 9 -30.03 -5.25 -5.63
CA TRP A 9 -29.49 -5.20 -6.98
C TRP A 9 -29.28 -3.76 -7.46
N ASN A 10 -28.10 -3.50 -8.03
CA ASN A 10 -27.81 -2.31 -8.83
C ASN A 10 -26.77 -2.69 -9.91
N GLU A 11 -26.50 -1.79 -10.85
CA GLU A 11 -25.54 -2.05 -11.94
C GLU A 11 -24.12 -2.34 -11.42
N ASP A 12 -23.69 -1.69 -10.34
CA ASP A 12 -22.34 -1.89 -9.74
C ASP A 12 -22.18 -3.25 -9.06
N LEU A 13 -23.28 -3.87 -8.61
CA LEU A 13 -23.30 -5.17 -7.95
C LEU A 13 -23.63 -6.32 -8.90
N ALA A 14 -24.00 -6.01 -10.15
CA ALA A 14 -24.34 -7.01 -11.14
C ALA A 14 -23.10 -7.87 -11.51
N PRO A 15 -23.28 -9.18 -11.74
CA PRO A 15 -22.18 -10.03 -12.22
C PRO A 15 -21.64 -9.52 -13.56
N THR A 16 -20.31 -9.49 -13.67
CA THR A 16 -19.61 -9.14 -14.92
C THR A 16 -19.75 -10.27 -15.93
N GLY A 17 -20.44 -10.01 -17.04
CA GLY A 17 -20.64 -10.96 -18.14
C GLY A 17 -19.37 -11.18 -18.97
N GLU A 18 -19.39 -12.19 -19.85
CA GLU A 18 -18.21 -12.56 -20.67
C GLU A 18 -17.73 -11.41 -21.55
N ALA A 19 -18.64 -10.67 -22.18
CA ALA A 19 -18.31 -9.52 -23.02
C ALA A 19 -17.62 -8.37 -22.25
N GLN A 20 -17.81 -8.28 -20.93
CA GLN A 20 -17.20 -7.26 -20.08
C GLN A 20 -15.82 -7.69 -19.54
N ARG A 21 -15.44 -8.97 -19.67
CA ARG A 21 -14.14 -9.51 -19.23
C ARG A 21 -13.04 -9.21 -20.24
N THR A 22 -12.65 -7.94 -20.32
CA THR A 22 -11.64 -7.44 -21.29
C THR A 22 -10.19 -7.52 -20.80
N TRP A 23 -10.00 -7.87 -19.52
CA TRP A 23 -8.68 -7.93 -18.90
C TRP A 23 -7.93 -9.21 -19.29
N ARG A 24 -6.62 -9.09 -19.41
CA ARG A 24 -5.69 -10.15 -19.84
C ARG A 24 -4.53 -10.16 -18.87
N TRP A 25 -3.71 -11.20 -18.88
CA TRP A 25 -2.65 -11.41 -17.87
C TRP A 25 -1.73 -10.19 -17.67
N TRP A 26 -1.40 -9.46 -18.74
CA TRP A 26 -0.55 -8.27 -18.65
C TRP A 26 -1.26 -7.08 -18.00
N HIS A 27 -2.59 -6.97 -18.13
CA HIS A 27 -3.37 -5.94 -17.43
C HIS A 27 -3.31 -6.17 -15.92
N TYR A 28 -3.39 -7.42 -15.48
CA TYR A 28 -3.19 -7.79 -14.07
C TYR A 28 -1.76 -7.52 -13.60
N ALA A 29 -0.75 -7.90 -14.40
CA ALA A 29 0.65 -7.63 -14.06
C ALA A 29 0.95 -6.14 -13.92
N ALA A 30 0.44 -5.31 -14.84
CA ALA A 30 0.60 -3.86 -14.79
C ALA A 30 -0.11 -3.24 -13.57
N LEU A 31 -1.32 -3.69 -13.25
CA LEU A 31 -2.04 -3.26 -12.05
C LEU A 31 -1.24 -3.56 -10.78
N TRP A 32 -0.73 -4.79 -10.66
CA TRP A 32 0.07 -5.22 -9.52
C TRP A 32 1.36 -4.42 -9.38
N LEU A 33 2.05 -4.17 -10.50
CA LEU A 33 3.25 -3.33 -10.49
C LEU A 33 2.95 -1.91 -10.02
N GLY A 34 1.81 -1.34 -10.46
CA GLY A 34 1.34 -0.02 -10.02
C GLY A 34 1.04 0.05 -8.52
N MET A 35 0.49 -1.03 -7.95
CA MET A 35 0.18 -1.13 -6.52
C MET A 35 1.42 -1.35 -5.63
N VAL A 36 2.39 -2.13 -6.10
CA VAL A 36 3.62 -2.44 -5.34
C VAL A 36 4.57 -1.25 -5.26
N ILE A 37 4.60 -0.42 -6.31
CA ILE A 37 5.43 0.79 -6.35
C ILE A 37 4.75 1.89 -5.53
N CYS A 38 4.92 1.81 -4.22
CA CYS A 38 4.41 2.78 -3.27
C CYS A 38 5.40 3.04 -2.12
N VAL A 39 5.34 4.25 -1.57
CA VAL A 39 6.22 4.68 -0.47
C VAL A 39 6.08 3.81 0.78
N PRO A 40 4.87 3.41 1.22
CA PRO A 40 4.73 2.52 2.38
C PRO A 40 5.49 1.20 2.23
N ALA A 41 5.51 0.60 1.05
CA ALA A 41 6.24 -0.64 0.83
C ALA A 41 7.76 -0.44 1.02
N TYR A 42 8.30 0.71 0.60
CA TYR A 42 9.70 1.05 0.81
C TYR A 42 10.01 1.30 2.28
N MET A 43 9.16 2.04 2.98
CA MET A 43 9.31 2.31 4.43
C MET A 43 9.27 1.02 5.24
N LEU A 44 8.41 0.09 4.82
CA LEU A 44 8.26 -1.20 5.46
C LEU A 44 9.50 -2.08 5.24
N ALA A 45 10.08 -2.09 4.04
CA ALA A 45 11.34 -2.78 3.78
C ALA A 45 12.53 -2.14 4.51
N SER A 46 12.65 -0.80 4.50
CA SER A 46 13.72 -0.09 5.21
C SER A 46 13.61 -0.27 6.72
N GLY A 47 12.38 -0.26 7.26
CA GLY A 47 12.11 -0.48 8.67
C GLY A 47 12.55 -1.85 9.18
N LEU A 48 12.54 -2.90 8.34
CA LEU A 48 13.08 -4.22 8.71
C LEU A 48 14.60 -4.17 8.90
N ILE A 49 15.30 -3.47 8.01
CA ILE A 49 16.75 -3.29 8.07
C ILE A 49 17.12 -2.42 9.28
N GLU A 50 16.40 -1.31 9.51
CA GLU A 50 16.57 -0.46 10.70
C GLU A 50 16.33 -1.21 12.01
N GLN A 51 15.38 -2.16 12.01
CA GLN A 51 15.15 -3.03 13.16
C GLN A 51 16.29 -4.03 13.42
N GLY A 52 17.25 -4.16 12.51
CA GLY A 52 18.47 -4.93 12.66
C GLY A 52 18.60 -6.14 11.74
N MET A 53 17.65 -6.36 10.83
CA MET A 53 17.75 -7.46 9.86
C MET A 53 18.83 -7.13 8.80
N SER A 54 19.57 -8.15 8.36
CA SER A 54 20.38 -7.99 7.15
C SER A 54 19.49 -7.87 5.91
N ALA A 55 20.03 -7.35 4.80
CA ALA A 55 19.27 -7.23 3.55
C ALA A 55 18.66 -8.56 3.10
N GLY A 56 19.40 -9.66 3.23
CA GLY A 56 18.89 -11.00 2.90
C GLY A 56 17.74 -11.44 3.81
N GLN A 57 17.82 -11.18 5.12
CA GLN A 57 16.74 -11.49 6.07
C GLN A 57 15.50 -10.65 5.80
N ALA A 58 15.67 -9.36 5.49
CA ALA A 58 14.57 -8.47 5.15
C ALA A 58 13.85 -8.94 3.87
N VAL A 59 14.59 -9.25 2.80
CA VAL A 59 14.03 -9.79 1.54
C VAL A 59 13.30 -11.11 1.79
N ALA A 60 13.89 -12.04 2.54
CA ALA A 60 13.25 -13.31 2.87
C ALA A 60 11.95 -13.12 3.68
N THR A 61 11.94 -12.20 4.65
CA THR A 61 10.76 -11.89 5.45
C THR A 61 9.63 -11.30 4.62
N VAL A 62 9.96 -10.36 3.71
CA VAL A 62 8.99 -9.79 2.76
C VAL A 62 8.43 -10.86 1.84
N LEU A 63 9.29 -11.70 1.25
CA LEU A 63 8.87 -12.78 0.35
C LEU A 63 7.95 -13.78 1.07
N LEU A 64 8.31 -14.18 2.30
CA LEU A 64 7.50 -15.08 3.11
C LEU A 64 6.13 -14.48 3.44
N GLY A 65 6.08 -13.21 3.84
CA GLY A 65 4.82 -12.51 4.13
C GLY A 65 3.90 -12.46 2.90
N ASN A 66 4.45 -12.14 1.73
CA ASN A 66 3.70 -12.14 0.47
C ASN A 66 3.22 -13.55 0.09
N LEU A 67 4.03 -14.58 0.30
CA LEU A 67 3.64 -15.96 0.01
C LEU A 67 2.49 -16.43 0.91
N ILE A 68 2.51 -16.06 2.19
CA ILE A 68 1.43 -16.37 3.13
C ILE A 68 0.12 -15.71 2.69
N VAL A 69 0.16 -14.43 2.30
CA VAL A 69 -1.04 -13.68 1.84
C VAL A 69 -1.51 -14.16 0.47
N LEU A 70 -0.61 -14.64 -0.39
CA LEU A 70 -0.96 -15.12 -1.72
C LEU A 70 -2.01 -16.26 -1.67
N VAL A 71 -1.91 -17.17 -0.69
CA VAL A 71 -2.83 -18.32 -0.56
C VAL A 71 -4.29 -17.88 -0.41
N PRO A 72 -4.70 -17.10 0.63
CA PRO A 72 -6.08 -16.62 0.74
C PRO A 72 -6.48 -15.70 -0.41
N MET A 73 -5.56 -14.90 -0.96
CA MET A 73 -5.85 -14.06 -2.12
C MET A 73 -6.25 -14.88 -3.35
N LEU A 74 -5.56 -15.98 -3.63
CA LEU A 74 -5.90 -16.88 -4.74
C LEU A 74 -7.25 -17.57 -4.52
N LEU A 75 -7.53 -18.01 -3.29
CA LEU A 75 -8.81 -18.65 -2.94
C LEU A 75 -10.00 -17.70 -3.16
N ILE A 76 -9.90 -16.46 -2.67
CA ILE A 76 -10.94 -15.43 -2.84
C ILE A 76 -11.03 -14.98 -4.31
N GLY A 77 -9.87 -14.78 -4.95
CA GLY A 77 -9.77 -14.37 -6.35
C GLY A 77 -10.40 -15.38 -7.31
N HIS A 78 -10.28 -16.68 -7.04
CA HIS A 78 -10.90 -17.73 -7.86
C HIS A 78 -12.43 -17.61 -7.87
N ALA A 79 -13.07 -17.41 -6.71
CA ALA A 79 -14.51 -17.26 -6.62
C ALA A 79 -15.00 -16.01 -7.36
N GLY A 80 -14.32 -14.88 -7.18
CA GLY A 80 -14.64 -13.63 -7.88
C GLY A 80 -14.47 -13.73 -9.39
N ALA A 81 -13.39 -14.35 -9.87
CA ALA A 81 -13.12 -14.53 -11.30
C ALA A 81 -14.10 -15.50 -11.97
N ARG A 82 -14.42 -16.62 -11.31
CA ARG A 82 -15.36 -17.62 -11.85
C ARG A 82 -16.76 -17.03 -12.01
N HIS A 83 -17.28 -16.40 -10.95
CA HIS A 83 -18.66 -15.92 -10.89
C HIS A 83 -18.84 -14.48 -11.37
N GLY A 84 -17.75 -13.73 -11.57
CA GLY A 84 -17.81 -12.33 -12.00
C GLY A 84 -18.47 -11.40 -10.99
N VAL A 85 -18.58 -11.79 -9.72
CA VAL A 85 -19.28 -11.03 -8.69
C VAL A 85 -18.31 -10.24 -7.80
N PRO A 86 -18.68 -9.02 -7.38
CA PRO A 86 -17.85 -8.23 -6.48
C PRO A 86 -17.79 -8.84 -5.08
N TYR A 87 -16.75 -8.49 -4.32
CA TYR A 87 -16.54 -8.95 -2.94
C TYR A 87 -17.77 -8.76 -2.04
N ALA A 88 -18.46 -7.61 -2.17
CA ALA A 88 -19.65 -7.30 -1.38
C ALA A 88 -20.80 -8.30 -1.61
N VAL A 89 -20.86 -8.95 -2.77
CA VAL A 89 -21.84 -10.00 -3.09
C VAL A 89 -21.34 -11.35 -2.60
N LEU A 90 -20.04 -11.67 -2.76
CA LEU A 90 -19.43 -12.90 -2.23
C LEU A 90 -19.59 -13.02 -0.71
N ALA A 91 -19.43 -11.91 0.02
CA ALA A 91 -19.59 -11.87 1.46
C ALA A 91 -21.02 -12.26 1.92
N ARG A 92 -22.04 -12.08 1.06
CA ARG A 92 -23.43 -12.47 1.38
C ARG A 92 -23.60 -13.99 1.46
N ALA A 93 -22.76 -14.76 0.78
CA ALA A 93 -22.80 -16.22 0.84
C ALA A 93 -22.41 -16.76 2.22
N SER A 94 -21.50 -16.08 2.93
CA SER A 94 -21.04 -16.49 4.26
C SER A 94 -21.80 -15.83 5.40
N PHE A 95 -22.16 -14.55 5.28
CA PHE A 95 -22.75 -13.76 6.37
C PHE A 95 -24.24 -13.44 6.16
N GLY A 96 -24.83 -13.86 5.04
CA GLY A 96 -26.16 -13.40 4.62
C GLY A 96 -26.16 -11.93 4.18
N TRP A 97 -27.29 -11.45 3.65
CA TRP A 97 -27.38 -10.10 3.09
C TRP A 97 -27.33 -8.98 4.14
N LYS A 98 -27.88 -9.21 5.35
CA LYS A 98 -27.76 -8.27 6.48
C LYS A 98 -26.38 -8.33 7.12
N GLY A 99 -25.84 -9.54 7.34
CA GLY A 99 -24.56 -9.74 8.02
C GLY A 99 -23.36 -9.31 7.19
N ALA A 100 -23.43 -9.35 5.85
CA ALA A 100 -22.38 -8.86 4.96
C ALA A 100 -22.05 -7.36 5.14
N ARG A 101 -22.90 -6.59 5.82
CA ARG A 101 -22.62 -5.19 6.18
C ARG A 101 -21.47 -5.07 7.17
N ILE A 102 -21.28 -6.03 8.07
CA ILE A 102 -20.19 -6.02 9.06
C ILE A 102 -18.81 -6.05 8.38
N PRO A 103 -18.47 -7.05 7.54
CA PRO A 103 -17.19 -7.06 6.85
C PRO A 103 -17.03 -5.89 5.86
N ALA A 104 -18.13 -5.42 5.25
CA ALA A 104 -18.09 -4.24 4.38
C ALA A 104 -17.69 -2.97 5.15
N VAL A 105 -18.26 -2.72 6.33
CA VAL A 105 -17.91 -1.58 7.19
C VAL A 105 -16.49 -1.74 7.72
N ALA A 106 -16.09 -2.93 8.17
CA ALA A 106 -14.72 -3.18 8.62
C ALA A 106 -13.70 -2.84 7.52
N ARG A 107 -13.95 -3.28 6.28
CA ARG A 107 -13.12 -2.94 5.12
C ARG A 107 -13.12 -1.45 4.81
N ALA A 108 -14.25 -0.76 4.96
CA ALA A 108 -14.32 0.68 4.76
C ALA A 108 -13.49 1.46 5.79
N VAL A 109 -13.54 1.06 7.07
CA VAL A 109 -12.74 1.68 8.14
C VAL A 109 -11.25 1.51 7.87
N VAL A 110 -10.83 0.31 7.48
CA VAL A 110 -9.44 0.00 7.12
C VAL A 110 -9.00 0.83 5.91
N ALA A 111 -9.84 0.95 4.88
CA ALA A 111 -9.55 1.79 3.72
C ALA A 111 -9.38 3.27 4.09
N CYS A 112 -10.19 3.80 5.02
CA CYS A 112 -10.01 5.15 5.55
C CYS A 112 -8.68 5.31 6.29
N GLY A 113 -8.25 4.31 7.05
CA GLY A 113 -6.93 4.30 7.71
C GLY A 113 -5.79 4.37 6.70
N TRP A 114 -5.81 3.52 5.67
CA TRP A 114 -4.85 3.56 4.58
C TRP A 114 -4.83 4.87 3.82
N TYR A 115 -6.02 5.42 3.55
CA TYR A 115 -6.16 6.73 2.93
C TYR A 115 -5.50 7.82 3.79
N GLY A 116 -5.70 7.80 5.11
CA GLY A 116 -5.04 8.72 6.04
C GLY A 116 -3.51 8.62 6.02
N ILE A 117 -2.96 7.41 6.07
CA ILE A 117 -1.50 7.17 6.03
C ILE A 117 -0.90 7.69 4.71
N GLN A 118 -1.54 7.39 3.58
CA GLN A 118 -1.07 7.83 2.27
C GLN A 118 -1.17 9.36 2.11
N THR A 119 -2.21 9.96 2.69
CA THR A 119 -2.36 11.43 2.74
C THR A 119 -1.28 12.07 3.59
N TRP A 120 -0.92 11.46 4.71
CA TRP A 120 0.18 11.92 5.58
C TRP A 120 1.52 11.88 4.86
N ILE A 121 1.86 10.75 4.22
CA ILE A 121 3.09 10.60 3.46
C ILE A 121 3.14 11.61 2.31
N GLY A 122 2.05 11.76 1.56
CA GLY A 122 1.98 12.72 0.45
C GLY A 122 2.05 14.19 0.90
N GLY A 123 1.42 14.53 2.03
CA GLY A 123 1.55 15.85 2.65
C GLY A 123 2.98 16.12 3.12
N GLY A 124 3.66 15.14 3.70
CA GLY A 124 5.08 15.22 4.03
C GLY A 124 5.95 15.47 2.80
N ALA A 125 5.71 14.76 1.70
CA ALA A 125 6.42 14.97 0.45
C ALA A 125 6.19 16.39 -0.12
N LEU A 126 4.96 16.90 -0.05
CA LEU A 126 4.63 18.28 -0.46
C LEU A 126 5.36 19.31 0.41
N LEU A 127 5.37 19.11 1.73
CA LEU A 127 6.07 19.99 2.67
C LEU A 127 7.58 20.02 2.40
N THR A 128 8.19 18.85 2.20
CA THR A 128 9.62 18.74 1.90
C THR A 128 9.95 19.40 0.56
N LEU A 129 9.14 19.19 -0.48
CA LEU A 129 9.33 19.84 -1.77
C LEU A 129 9.28 21.37 -1.66
N LEU A 130 8.26 21.90 -0.98
CA LEU A 130 8.13 23.34 -0.75
C LEU A 130 9.30 23.89 0.09
N GLY A 131 9.77 23.14 1.09
CA GLY A 131 10.91 23.52 1.90
C GLY A 131 12.22 23.60 1.11
N VAL A 132 12.43 22.67 0.17
CA VAL A 132 13.57 22.70 -0.76
C VAL A 132 13.50 23.90 -1.68
N ILE A 133 12.32 24.20 -2.26
CA ILE A 133 12.12 25.36 -3.15
C ILE A 133 12.36 26.69 -2.41
N MET A 134 11.87 26.80 -1.18
CA MET A 134 12.02 28.00 -0.36
C MET A 134 13.36 28.09 0.37
N GLY A 135 14.20 27.06 0.30
CA GLY A 135 15.49 26.99 0.99
C GLY A 135 15.40 26.97 2.52
N ARG A 136 14.23 26.63 3.10
CA ARG A 136 14.03 26.61 4.56
C ARG A 136 13.06 25.52 4.98
N SER A 137 13.20 25.02 6.21
CA SER A 137 12.22 24.10 6.79
C SER A 137 10.89 24.83 7.00
N LEU A 138 9.81 24.23 6.50
CA LEU A 138 8.46 24.74 6.63
C LEU A 138 7.66 24.04 7.73
N VAL A 139 8.26 23.12 8.49
CA VAL A 139 7.58 22.32 9.52
C VAL A 139 6.89 23.22 10.56
N GLY A 140 7.55 24.31 10.97
CA GLY A 140 7.04 25.21 12.00
C GLY A 140 7.14 24.64 13.42
N ALA A 141 6.73 25.42 14.42
CA ALA A 141 6.71 24.98 15.81
C ALA A 141 5.63 23.90 16.04
N PRO A 142 5.88 22.93 16.94
CA PRO A 142 4.89 21.90 17.26
C PRO A 142 3.67 22.52 17.91
N ILE A 143 2.49 22.13 17.43
CA ILE A 143 1.21 22.54 18.01
C ILE A 143 1.04 21.82 19.36
N PRO A 144 0.74 22.54 20.46
CA PRO A 144 0.40 21.91 21.73
C PRO A 144 -0.74 20.91 21.54
N LEU A 145 -0.67 19.75 22.21
CA LEU A 145 -1.58 18.59 22.07
C LEU A 145 -1.33 17.66 20.87
N LEU A 146 -1.03 18.18 19.69
CA LEU A 146 -0.87 17.34 18.48
C LEU A 146 0.56 16.84 18.26
N GLY A 147 1.57 17.54 18.77
CA GLY A 147 2.98 17.16 18.61
C GLY A 147 3.53 17.28 17.18
N ILE A 148 2.71 17.78 16.24
CA ILE A 148 3.09 18.02 14.84
C ILE A 148 3.29 19.50 14.59
N GLY A 149 4.18 19.84 13.67
CA GLY A 149 4.42 21.22 13.26
C GLY A 149 3.22 21.81 12.50
N VAL A 150 2.98 23.12 12.63
CA VAL A 150 1.91 23.82 11.89
C VAL A 150 2.01 23.57 10.38
N GLY A 151 3.21 23.55 9.81
CA GLY A 151 3.41 23.29 8.40
C GLY A 151 3.11 21.85 7.98
N GLN A 152 3.34 20.87 8.86
CA GLN A 152 2.94 19.47 8.61
C GLN A 152 1.43 19.35 8.53
N LEU A 153 0.70 20.00 9.45
CA LEU A 153 -0.75 20.02 9.43
C LEU A 153 -1.29 20.71 8.16
N LEU A 154 -0.73 21.86 7.80
CA LEU A 154 -1.14 22.58 6.59
C LEU A 154 -0.86 21.78 5.31
N ALA A 155 0.30 21.14 5.22
CA ALA A 155 0.64 20.31 4.06
C ALA A 155 -0.23 19.06 3.97
N PHE A 156 -0.57 18.44 5.11
CA PHE A 156 -1.55 17.36 5.16
C PHE A 156 -2.91 17.81 4.64
N LEU A 157 -3.45 18.92 5.14
CA LEU A 157 -4.75 19.45 4.71
C LEU A 157 -4.75 19.89 3.24
N ALA A 158 -3.66 20.49 2.76
CA ALA A 158 -3.51 20.88 1.36
C ALA A 158 -3.49 19.64 0.45
N PHE A 159 -2.69 18.63 0.80
CA PHE A 159 -2.61 17.39 0.02
C PHE A 159 -3.94 16.62 0.03
N TRP A 160 -4.59 16.55 1.20
CA TRP A 160 -5.93 15.97 1.34
C TRP A 160 -6.96 16.70 0.47
N GLY A 161 -6.94 18.04 0.46
CA GLY A 161 -7.81 18.85 -0.40
C GLY A 161 -7.58 18.57 -1.88
N ILE A 162 -6.32 18.46 -2.32
CA ILE A 162 -5.98 18.08 -3.70
C ILE A 162 -6.56 16.70 -4.04
N GLN A 163 -6.41 15.71 -3.17
CA GLN A 163 -6.98 14.38 -3.39
C GLN A 163 -8.50 14.42 -3.52
N LEU A 164 -9.20 15.15 -2.66
CA LEU A 164 -10.66 15.32 -2.75
C LEU A 164 -11.06 15.94 -4.09
N LEU A 165 -10.34 16.95 -4.57
CA LEU A 165 -10.58 17.53 -5.89
C LEU A 165 -10.44 16.49 -7.00
N PHE A 166 -9.44 15.62 -6.94
CA PHE A 166 -9.28 14.52 -7.91
C PHE A 166 -10.40 13.49 -7.81
N VAL A 167 -10.87 13.15 -6.61
CA VAL A 167 -11.99 12.22 -6.42
C VAL A 167 -13.27 12.75 -7.09
N THR A 168 -13.53 14.05 -7.02
CA THR A 168 -14.71 14.65 -7.71
C THR A 168 -14.67 14.53 -9.24
N LYS A 169 -13.49 14.30 -9.84
CA LYS A 169 -13.33 14.11 -11.29
C LYS A 169 -13.62 12.66 -11.75
N GLY A 170 -13.95 11.77 -10.81
CA GLY A 170 -14.32 10.38 -11.08
C GLY A 170 -13.14 9.45 -11.39
N LEU A 171 -13.43 8.15 -11.45
CA LEU A 171 -12.43 7.07 -11.57
C LEU A 171 -11.62 7.13 -12.88
N THR A 172 -12.23 7.63 -13.97
CA THR A 172 -11.59 7.75 -15.28
C THR A 172 -10.39 8.71 -15.25
N ALA A 173 -10.48 9.80 -14.47
CA ALA A 173 -9.39 10.76 -14.32
C ALA A 173 -8.20 10.14 -13.57
N VAL A 174 -8.47 9.40 -12.49
CA VAL A 174 -7.47 8.67 -11.71
C VAL A 174 -6.77 7.63 -12.58
N ARG A 175 -7.53 6.83 -13.34
CA ARG A 175 -6.98 5.82 -14.26
C ARG A 175 -6.05 6.44 -15.30
N ARG A 176 -6.42 7.58 -15.87
CA ARG A 176 -5.58 8.29 -16.84
C ARG A 176 -4.28 8.75 -16.18
N LEU A 177 -4.36 9.39 -15.01
CA LEU A 177 -3.19 9.82 -14.24
C LEU A 177 -2.25 8.64 -13.92
N GLU A 178 -2.80 7.52 -13.48
CA GLU A 178 -2.03 6.31 -13.17
C GLU A 178 -1.29 5.77 -14.40
N THR A 179 -1.96 5.75 -15.56
CA THR A 179 -1.36 5.28 -16.82
C THR A 179 -0.13 6.11 -17.21
N TRP A 180 -0.17 7.43 -17.01
CA TRP A 180 0.98 8.31 -17.28
C TRP A 180 2.07 8.23 -16.19
N THR A 181 1.66 8.10 -14.93
CA THR A 181 2.60 8.11 -13.80
C THR A 181 3.31 6.78 -13.60
N ALA A 182 2.71 5.64 -13.95
CA ALA A 182 3.33 4.31 -13.82
C ALA A 182 4.71 4.18 -14.50
N PRO A 183 4.89 4.53 -15.80
CA PRO A 183 6.22 4.47 -16.42
C PRO A 183 7.20 5.45 -15.79
N ILE A 184 6.74 6.64 -15.39
CA ILE A 184 7.58 7.64 -14.71
C ILE A 184 8.08 7.10 -13.37
N LYS A 185 7.21 6.47 -12.58
CA LYS A 185 7.58 5.86 -11.29
C LYS A 185 8.63 4.76 -11.47
N LEU A 186 8.51 3.93 -12.50
CA LEU A 186 9.51 2.90 -12.82
C LEU A 186 10.88 3.51 -13.14
N VAL A 187 10.90 4.53 -13.99
CA VAL A 187 12.15 5.23 -14.34
C VAL A 187 12.78 5.88 -13.12
N ILE A 188 11.99 6.60 -12.31
CA ILE A 188 12.49 7.23 -11.07
C ILE A 188 13.02 6.18 -10.10
N CYS A 189 12.30 5.06 -9.91
CA CYS A 189 12.75 3.97 -9.05
C CYS A 189 14.10 3.40 -9.52
N ALA A 190 14.24 3.12 -10.82
CA ALA A 190 15.50 2.65 -11.40
C ALA A 190 16.64 3.66 -11.21
N LEU A 191 16.38 4.95 -11.42
CA LEU A 191 17.36 6.01 -11.20
C LEU A 191 17.76 6.14 -9.72
N MET A 192 16.80 6.03 -8.80
CA MET A 192 17.09 6.06 -7.36
C MET A 192 17.93 4.87 -6.92
N VAL A 193 17.65 3.67 -7.44
CA VAL A 193 18.45 2.48 -7.16
C VAL A 193 19.86 2.66 -7.72
N TRP A 194 20.00 3.13 -8.96
CA TRP A 194 21.31 3.42 -9.57
C TRP A 194 22.11 4.43 -8.75
N TRP A 195 21.50 5.56 -8.38
CA TRP A 195 22.14 6.59 -7.57
C TRP A 195 22.54 6.07 -6.18
N ALA A 196 21.69 5.29 -5.53
CA ALA A 196 22.00 4.70 -4.24
C ALA A 196 23.17 3.70 -4.33
N MET A 197 23.23 2.89 -5.39
CA MET A 197 24.35 1.99 -5.65
C MET A 197 25.66 2.75 -5.87
N ASP A 198 25.64 3.83 -6.67
CA ASP A 198 26.81 4.67 -6.90
C ASP A 198 27.34 5.28 -5.59
N LYS A 199 26.44 5.84 -4.77
CA LYS A 199 26.80 6.42 -3.47
C LYS A 199 27.24 5.40 -2.44
N ALA A 200 26.72 4.18 -2.49
CA ALA A 200 27.11 3.12 -1.58
C ALA A 200 28.43 2.44 -1.97
N GLY A 201 28.98 2.69 -3.17
CA GLY A 201 30.15 1.96 -3.67
C GLY A 201 29.83 0.57 -4.21
N GLY A 202 28.62 0.38 -4.73
CA GLY A 202 28.12 -0.87 -5.32
C GLY A 202 27.14 -1.63 -4.41
N LEU A 203 26.82 -2.87 -4.81
CA LEU A 203 25.91 -3.75 -4.07
C LEU A 203 26.57 -4.47 -2.89
N GLY A 204 27.91 -4.55 -2.85
CA GLY A 204 28.63 -5.28 -1.80
C GLY A 204 28.26 -4.85 -0.37
N PRO A 205 28.29 -3.56 -0.03
CA PRO A 205 28.11 -3.09 1.35
C PRO A 205 26.77 -3.49 1.98
N ILE A 206 25.69 -3.49 1.21
CA ILE A 206 24.35 -3.83 1.75
C ILE A 206 24.21 -5.33 2.02
N PHE A 207 24.84 -6.19 1.21
CA PHE A 207 24.80 -7.64 1.38
C PHE A 207 25.85 -8.16 2.37
N HIS A 208 26.95 -7.44 2.54
CA HIS A 208 27.98 -7.76 3.53
C HIS A 208 27.67 -7.23 4.93
N GLN A 209 26.68 -6.35 5.08
CA GLN A 209 26.26 -5.86 6.40
C GLN A 209 25.66 -7.03 7.21
N PRO A 210 26.30 -7.42 8.33
CA PRO A 210 25.81 -8.52 9.14
C PRO A 210 24.52 -8.12 9.86
N SER A 211 23.69 -9.12 10.14
CA SER A 211 22.49 -8.94 10.95
C SER A 211 22.86 -8.48 12.35
N ALA A 212 22.11 -7.52 12.92
CA ALA A 212 22.30 -7.08 14.30
C ALA A 212 22.00 -8.20 15.34
N PHE A 213 21.36 -9.28 14.89
CA PHE A 213 20.96 -10.43 15.71
C PHE A 213 22.02 -11.53 15.81
N VAL A 214 23.15 -11.41 15.10
CA VAL A 214 24.26 -12.39 15.23
C VAL A 214 24.87 -12.36 16.62
N ASP A 215 25.55 -13.44 17.00
CA ASP A 215 26.29 -13.51 18.27
C ASP A 215 27.34 -12.39 18.33
N GLY A 216 27.31 -11.60 19.41
CA GLY A 216 28.13 -10.39 19.56
C GLY A 216 27.55 -9.12 18.90
N GLY A 217 26.40 -9.21 18.24
CA GLY A 217 25.66 -8.07 17.70
C GLY A 217 24.85 -7.29 18.74
N PRO A 218 24.45 -6.04 18.45
CA PRO A 218 23.74 -5.18 19.40
C PRO A 218 22.34 -5.69 19.79
N LYS A 219 21.78 -6.65 19.06
CA LYS A 219 20.49 -7.29 19.32
C LYS A 219 20.60 -8.82 19.36
N ALA A 220 21.75 -9.36 19.73
CA ALA A 220 21.99 -10.80 19.77
C ALA A 220 20.84 -11.57 20.48
N GLY A 221 20.39 -12.67 19.89
CA GLY A 221 19.32 -13.52 20.43
C GLY A 221 17.89 -12.98 20.32
N GLN A 222 17.68 -11.73 19.86
CA GLN A 222 16.36 -11.11 19.72
C GLN A 222 15.71 -11.30 18.35
N PHE A 223 16.24 -12.21 17.52
CA PHE A 223 15.74 -12.37 16.15
C PHE A 223 14.24 -12.70 16.13
N TRP A 224 13.80 -13.70 16.91
CA TRP A 224 12.41 -14.17 16.89
C TRP A 224 11.41 -13.17 17.46
N SER A 225 11.81 -12.35 18.43
CA SER A 225 10.96 -11.30 18.99
C SER A 225 10.72 -10.16 18.01
N VAL A 226 11.63 -9.94 17.05
CA VAL A 226 11.46 -8.96 15.97
C VAL A 226 10.82 -9.59 14.73
N PHE A 227 11.21 -10.81 14.37
CA PHE A 227 10.77 -11.49 13.17
C PHE A 227 9.27 -11.78 13.16
N VAL A 228 8.69 -12.27 14.26
CA VAL A 228 7.26 -12.64 14.29
C VAL A 228 6.35 -11.41 14.13
N PRO A 229 6.56 -10.30 14.88
CA PRO A 229 5.81 -9.06 14.64
C PRO A 229 6.05 -8.48 13.25
N ALA A 230 7.30 -8.51 12.76
CA ALA A 230 7.65 -8.03 11.43
C ALA A 230 6.90 -8.80 10.33
N LEU A 231 6.90 -10.13 10.40
CA LEU A 231 6.18 -10.99 9.45
C LEU A 231 4.68 -10.73 9.52
N THR A 232 4.13 -10.58 10.72
CA THR A 232 2.72 -10.25 10.92
C THR A 232 2.37 -8.90 10.30
N ALA A 233 3.25 -7.90 10.43
CA ALA A 233 3.09 -6.60 9.78
C ALA A 233 3.15 -6.71 8.24
N MET A 234 4.03 -7.56 7.68
CA MET A 234 4.06 -7.83 6.23
C MET A 234 2.74 -8.42 5.74
N VAL A 235 2.21 -9.40 6.47
CA VAL A 235 0.96 -10.06 6.14
C VAL A 235 -0.19 -9.06 6.26
N GLY A 236 -0.24 -8.29 7.33
CA GLY A 236 -1.26 -7.27 7.58
C GLY A 236 -1.26 -6.16 6.53
N PHE A 237 -0.10 -5.78 6.01
CA PHE A 237 0.02 -4.76 4.95
C PHE A 237 -0.81 -5.11 3.70
N TRP A 238 -0.80 -6.38 3.28
CA TRP A 238 -1.53 -6.83 2.08
C TRP A 238 -2.89 -7.47 2.38
N ALA A 239 -3.14 -7.92 3.61
CA ALA A 239 -4.39 -8.53 4.01
C ALA A 239 -5.51 -7.53 4.36
N THR A 240 -5.19 -6.25 4.41
CA THR A 240 -6.12 -5.15 4.76
C THR A 240 -6.75 -4.50 3.52
#